data_AF-A0A6A3LR37-F1
#
_entry.id   AF-A0A6A3LR37-F1
#
_cell.length_a   1.000
_cell.length_b   1.000
_cell.length_c   1.000
_cell.angle_alpha   90.00
_cell.angle_beta   90.00
_cell.angle_gamma   90.00
#
_symmetry.space_group_name_H-M   'P 1'
#
loop_
_entity.id
_entity.type
_entity.pdbx_description
1 polymer ?
#
loop_
_entity_poly.entity_id
_entity_poly.type
_entity_poly.pdbx_seq_one_letter_code
_entity_poly.pdbx_strand_id
1 'polypeptide(L)'
;MQGHANRMLKRVAEPAGVTAELTSHSFRRGGAQHENGDDHLAAQWIFDRGAWDMTKTNKAFAYITNTARGDRKVARVLSGLKADATPTVVDVDAQDHTTRERLGRLQGLLFSTCTGLKEQRLKFSTKLLSVLTAYLVRYYPQLKALAPDAPVVTRVEECMYVADISTADLLAWSMVMNDAAAVPAEDQEERITAYKRLLAIGRQDPAPTDTQDILAFAGHV
;
A
#
# COMPACT_ATOMS: atom_id res chain seq x y z
N MET A 1 4.51 -16.65 -14.99
CA MET A 1 4.62 -15.76 -13.81
C MET A 1 3.81 -16.29 -12.62
N GLN A 2 2.54 -16.65 -12.79
CA GLN A 2 1.66 -17.27 -11.78
C GLN A 2 2.26 -18.43 -10.97
N GLY A 3 2.85 -19.43 -11.64
CA GLY A 3 3.46 -20.58 -10.95
C GLY A 3 4.66 -20.22 -10.06
N HIS A 4 5.39 -19.14 -10.37
CA HIS A 4 6.49 -18.65 -9.52
C HIS A 4 5.95 -17.98 -8.25
N ALA A 5 4.94 -17.10 -8.40
CA ALA A 5 4.28 -16.44 -7.28
C ALA A 5 3.64 -17.45 -6.31
N ASN A 6 2.94 -18.47 -6.81
CA ASN A 6 2.34 -19.53 -5.97
C ASN A 6 3.38 -20.29 -5.16
N ARG A 7 4.54 -20.61 -5.77
CA ARG A 7 5.63 -21.27 -5.05
C ARG A 7 6.23 -20.39 -3.96
N MET A 8 6.37 -19.09 -4.23
CA MET A 8 6.84 -18.13 -3.22
C MET A 8 5.85 -18.00 -2.07
N LEU A 9 4.55 -17.85 -2.36
CA LEU A 9 3.49 -17.78 -1.36
C LEU A 9 3.48 -19.01 -0.46
N LYS A 10 3.55 -20.21 -1.03
CA LYS A 10 3.61 -21.46 -0.24
C LYS A 10 4.81 -21.51 0.71
N ARG A 11 5.99 -21.04 0.25
CA ARG A 11 7.21 -21.01 1.07
C ARG A 11 7.13 -20.03 2.23
N VAL A 12 6.38 -18.94 2.11
CA VAL A 12 6.30 -17.89 3.14
C VAL A 12 5.10 -18.11 4.07
N ALA A 13 3.99 -18.65 3.56
CA ALA A 13 2.76 -18.86 4.32
C ALA A 13 2.93 -19.83 5.50
N GLU A 14 3.60 -20.96 5.26
CA GLU A 14 3.78 -22.01 6.28
C GLU A 14 4.63 -21.52 7.47
N PRO A 15 5.83 -20.90 7.28
CA PRO A 15 6.58 -20.30 8.38
C PRO A 15 5.86 -19.14 9.08
N ALA A 16 4.99 -18.41 8.37
CA ALA A 16 4.21 -17.31 8.93
C ALA A 16 2.95 -17.77 9.70
N GLY A 17 2.72 -19.09 9.82
CA GLY A 17 1.55 -19.64 10.50
C GLY A 17 0.22 -19.39 9.76
N VAL A 18 0.27 -19.06 8.48
CA VAL A 18 -0.92 -18.82 7.67
C VAL A 18 -1.52 -20.17 7.27
N THR A 19 -2.67 -20.49 7.87
CA THR A 19 -3.40 -21.75 7.63
C THR A 19 -4.22 -21.75 6.35
N ALA A 20 -4.47 -20.57 5.77
CA ALA A 20 -5.20 -20.43 4.52
C ALA A 20 -4.31 -20.71 3.30
N GLU A 21 -4.80 -21.50 2.34
CA GLU A 21 -4.10 -21.72 1.08
C GLU A 21 -4.07 -20.42 0.25
N LEU A 22 -2.91 -19.75 0.28
CA LEU A 22 -2.68 -18.54 -0.52
C LEU A 22 -2.31 -18.91 -1.95
N THR A 23 -3.08 -18.40 -2.91
CA THR A 23 -2.77 -18.49 -4.34
C THR A 23 -2.69 -17.09 -4.94
N SER A 24 -1.79 -16.91 -5.92
CA SER A 24 -1.63 -15.67 -6.68
C SER A 24 -2.86 -15.29 -7.50
N HIS A 25 -3.75 -16.27 -7.75
CA HIS A 25 -5.08 -16.05 -8.31
C HIS A 25 -6.11 -16.33 -7.22
N SER A 26 -6.17 -15.45 -6.23
CA SER A 26 -7.35 -15.42 -5.36
C SER A 26 -8.50 -14.81 -6.16
N PHE A 27 -9.62 -15.55 -6.29
CA PHE A 27 -10.86 -14.95 -6.75
C PHE A 27 -11.17 -13.78 -5.81
N ARG A 28 -11.18 -12.56 -6.36
CA ARG A 28 -11.40 -11.26 -5.71
C ARG A 28 -12.00 -11.34 -4.30
N ARG A 29 -11.22 -11.58 -3.25
CA ARG A 29 -11.74 -11.59 -1.87
C ARG A 29 -10.71 -11.08 -0.87
N GLY A 30 -11.11 -10.06 -0.11
CA GLY A 30 -10.29 -9.29 0.82
C GLY A 30 -10.65 -7.81 0.70
N GLY A 31 -9.76 -7.02 0.09
CA GLY A 31 -9.95 -5.57 -0.11
C GLY A 31 -11.23 -5.21 -0.87
N ALA A 32 -11.43 -5.74 -2.08
CA ALA A 32 -12.61 -5.42 -2.90
C ALA A 32 -13.95 -5.89 -2.29
N GLN A 33 -13.95 -6.86 -1.37
CA GLN A 33 -15.17 -7.28 -0.66
C GLN A 33 -15.43 -6.48 0.60
N HIS A 34 -14.37 -6.11 1.33
CA HIS A 34 -14.46 -5.16 2.43
C HIS A 34 -14.99 -3.81 1.92
N GLU A 35 -14.51 -3.37 0.76
CA GLU A 35 -15.00 -2.17 0.05
C GLU A 35 -16.47 -2.27 -0.36
N ASN A 36 -16.93 -3.44 -0.81
CA ASN A 36 -18.34 -3.65 -1.14
C ASN A 36 -19.26 -3.51 0.08
N GLY A 37 -18.72 -3.61 1.30
CA GLY A 37 -19.45 -3.40 2.54
C GLY A 37 -19.25 -2.00 3.13
N ASP A 38 -18.51 -1.10 2.48
CA ASP A 38 -18.38 0.30 2.90
C ASP A 38 -19.51 1.12 2.26
N ASP A 39 -20.46 1.56 3.08
CA ASP A 39 -21.62 2.35 2.65
C ASP A 39 -21.22 3.70 2.00
N HIS A 40 -19.98 4.15 2.20
CA HIS A 40 -19.43 5.35 1.57
C HIS A 40 -18.86 5.11 0.15
N LEU A 41 -18.83 3.85 -0.31
CA LEU A 41 -18.44 3.45 -1.66
C LEU A 41 -19.65 2.90 -2.43
N ALA A 42 -19.97 3.52 -3.57
CA ALA A 42 -20.98 2.95 -4.45
C ALA A 42 -20.47 1.64 -5.06
N ALA A 43 -21.23 0.55 -4.92
CA ALA A 43 -20.87 -0.78 -5.44
C ALA A 43 -20.52 -0.78 -6.96
N GLN A 44 -21.14 0.13 -7.72
CA GLN A 44 -20.83 0.37 -9.14
C GLN A 44 -19.35 0.73 -9.38
N TRP A 45 -18.70 1.43 -8.44
CA TRP A 45 -17.29 1.84 -8.56
C TRP A 45 -16.32 0.66 -8.41
N ILE A 46 -16.76 -0.48 -7.87
CA ILE A 46 -15.91 -1.64 -7.57
C ILE A 46 -16.17 -2.79 -8.56
N PHE A 47 -17.45 -3.09 -8.85
CA PHE A 47 -17.85 -4.21 -9.72
C PHE A 47 -17.40 -4.05 -11.18
N ASP A 48 -17.38 -2.82 -11.70
CA ASP A 48 -16.94 -2.59 -13.08
C ASP A 48 -15.44 -2.83 -13.28
N ARG A 49 -14.65 -2.77 -12.20
CA ARG A 49 -13.18 -2.72 -12.25
C ARG A 49 -12.47 -4.08 -12.25
N GLY A 50 -13.12 -5.13 -12.72
CA GLY A 50 -12.35 -6.20 -13.37
C GLY A 50 -12.87 -7.62 -13.27
N ALA A 51 -14.08 -7.81 -13.79
CA ALA A 51 -14.15 -8.69 -14.96
C ALA A 51 -13.74 -7.85 -16.18
N TRP A 52 -12.57 -8.11 -16.75
CA TRP A 52 -12.07 -7.45 -17.96
C TRP A 52 -12.66 -8.16 -19.17
N ASP A 53 -13.89 -7.79 -19.51
CA ASP A 53 -14.49 -8.15 -20.78
C ASP A 53 -14.64 -6.87 -21.61
N MET A 54 -13.78 -6.75 -22.63
CA MET A 54 -13.70 -5.59 -23.52
C MET A 54 -14.95 -5.40 -24.39
N THR A 55 -15.86 -6.39 -24.44
CA THR A 55 -17.05 -6.35 -25.29
C THR A 55 -18.20 -5.54 -24.69
N LYS A 56 -18.17 -5.23 -23.38
CA LYS A 56 -19.22 -4.45 -22.71
C LYS A 56 -18.86 -2.97 -22.66
N THR A 57 -19.34 -2.22 -23.65
CA THR A 57 -19.18 -0.76 -23.81
C THR A 57 -19.50 0.03 -22.53
N ASN A 58 -20.46 -0.42 -21.71
CA ASN A 58 -20.83 0.20 -20.43
C ASN A 58 -19.65 0.33 -19.44
N LYS A 59 -18.69 -0.60 -19.44
CA LYS A 59 -17.55 -0.55 -18.50
C LYS A 59 -16.50 0.50 -18.88
N ALA A 60 -16.32 0.75 -20.18
CA ALA A 60 -15.46 1.83 -20.65
C ALA A 60 -16.05 3.20 -20.22
N PHE A 61 -17.38 3.36 -20.33
CA PHE A 61 -18.05 4.57 -19.85
C PHE A 61 -17.97 4.73 -18.34
N ALA A 62 -18.13 3.68 -17.54
CA ALA A 62 -17.96 3.76 -16.08
C ALA A 62 -16.54 4.17 -15.65
N TYR A 63 -15.51 3.75 -16.39
CA TYR A 63 -14.13 4.13 -16.12
C TYR A 63 -13.82 5.58 -16.55
N ILE A 64 -14.36 6.01 -17.71
CA ILE A 64 -14.20 7.37 -18.24
C ILE A 64 -15.00 8.39 -17.42
N THR A 65 -16.17 8.00 -16.89
CA THR A 65 -17.08 8.89 -16.15
C THR A 65 -16.80 8.94 -14.65
N ASN A 66 -15.99 8.02 -14.09
CA ASN A 66 -15.62 8.13 -12.69
C ASN A 66 -14.57 9.23 -12.48
N THR A 67 -14.74 9.97 -11.40
CA THR A 67 -13.87 11.10 -11.08
C THR A 67 -12.63 10.61 -10.34
N ALA A 68 -11.51 11.34 -10.47
CA ALA A 68 -10.29 11.11 -9.67
C ALA A 68 -10.55 11.09 -8.14
N ARG A 69 -11.68 11.64 -7.69
CA ARG A 69 -12.15 11.56 -6.30
C ARG A 69 -12.60 10.15 -5.91
N GLY A 70 -13.35 9.46 -6.78
CA GLY A 70 -13.77 8.07 -6.56
C GLY A 70 -12.58 7.12 -6.47
N ASP A 71 -11.58 7.32 -7.35
CA ASP A 71 -10.34 6.53 -7.34
C ASP A 71 -9.56 6.68 -6.04
N ARG A 72 -9.47 7.89 -5.51
CA ARG A 72 -8.80 8.14 -4.22
C ARG A 72 -9.54 7.47 -3.07
N LYS A 73 -10.88 7.44 -3.07
CA LYS A 73 -11.66 6.74 -2.04
C LYS A 73 -11.39 5.24 -2.07
N VAL A 74 -11.45 4.63 -3.25
CA VAL A 74 -11.13 3.19 -3.42
C VAL A 74 -9.69 2.91 -2.98
N ALA A 75 -8.71 3.71 -3.41
CA ALA A 75 -7.31 3.52 -3.01
C ALA A 75 -7.09 3.60 -1.49
N ARG A 76 -7.85 4.45 -0.79
CA ARG A 76 -7.80 4.54 0.68
C ARG A 76 -8.32 3.28 1.34
N VAL A 77 -9.48 2.78 0.92
CA VAL A 77 -10.05 1.56 1.49
C VAL A 77 -9.17 0.35 1.18
N LEU A 78 -8.60 0.25 -0.02
CA LEU A 78 -7.56 -0.75 -0.34
C LEU A 78 -6.33 -0.66 0.57
N SER A 79 -6.00 0.54 1.04
CA SER A 79 -4.88 0.79 1.94
C SER A 79 -5.25 0.62 3.43
N GLY A 80 -6.47 0.19 3.74
CA GLY A 80 -6.97 0.02 5.11
C GLY A 80 -7.31 1.35 5.83
N LEU A 81 -7.67 2.37 5.05
CA LEU A 81 -8.14 3.68 5.52
C LEU A 81 -9.64 3.86 5.24
N LYS A 82 -10.32 4.70 6.02
CA LYS A 82 -11.72 5.10 5.74
C LYS A 82 -11.80 5.77 4.36
N ALA A 83 -12.90 5.57 3.62
CA ALA A 83 -13.07 6.15 2.28
C ALA A 83 -12.88 7.68 2.25
N ASP A 84 -13.34 8.36 3.31
CA ASP A 84 -13.24 9.82 3.48
C ASP A 84 -11.98 10.27 4.25
N ALA A 85 -11.08 9.35 4.59
CA ALA A 85 -9.84 9.71 5.26
C ALA A 85 -9.00 10.67 4.40
N THR A 86 -8.36 11.63 5.05
CA THR A 86 -7.35 12.51 4.45
C THR A 86 -5.99 12.10 4.99
N PRO A 87 -5.35 11.06 4.42
CA PRO A 87 -4.08 10.59 4.94
C PRO A 87 -3.03 11.69 4.81
N THR A 88 -2.37 12.00 5.92
CA THR A 88 -1.20 12.88 5.92
C THR A 88 -0.02 12.10 5.36
N VAL A 89 0.54 12.61 4.26
CA VAL A 89 1.78 12.07 3.68
C VAL A 89 2.95 12.82 4.30
N VAL A 90 3.81 12.08 5.00
CA VAL A 90 5.06 12.65 5.53
C VAL A 90 6.00 12.95 4.38
N ASP A 91 6.63 14.12 4.43
CA ASP A 91 7.51 14.60 3.39
C ASP A 91 8.74 15.29 3.99
N VAL A 92 9.89 15.13 3.34
CA VAL A 92 11.11 15.88 3.67
C VAL A 92 10.86 17.38 3.46
N ASP A 93 10.04 17.77 2.48
CA ASP A 93 9.73 19.18 2.19
C ASP A 93 9.12 19.93 3.38
N ALA A 94 8.51 19.23 4.35
CA ALA A 94 7.94 19.84 5.54
C ALA A 94 8.96 20.17 6.63
N GLN A 95 10.23 19.77 6.46
CA GLN A 95 11.30 19.99 7.43
C GLN A 95 11.98 21.36 7.25
N ASP A 96 12.73 21.80 8.27
CA ASP A 96 13.55 23.00 8.18
C ASP A 96 14.61 22.89 7.07
N HIS A 97 15.15 24.03 6.65
CA HIS A 97 16.09 24.10 5.53
C HIS A 97 17.32 23.20 5.75
N THR A 98 17.90 23.22 6.95
CA THR A 98 19.11 22.46 7.27
C THR A 98 18.84 20.96 7.23
N THR A 99 17.73 20.52 7.83
CA THR A 99 17.30 19.11 7.78
C THR A 99 17.01 18.67 6.34
N ARG A 100 16.36 19.51 5.53
CA ARG A 100 16.09 19.22 4.11
C ARG A 100 17.36 19.03 3.30
N GLU A 101 18.39 19.87 3.49
CA GLU A 101 19.66 19.71 2.80
C GLU A 101 20.36 18.40 3.16
N ARG A 102 20.39 18.05 4.46
CA ARG A 102 20.99 16.80 4.94
C ARG A 102 20.26 15.58 4.39
N LEU A 103 18.93 15.58 4.46
CA LEU A 103 18.08 14.53 3.90
C LEU A 103 18.19 14.46 2.37
N GLY A 104 18.37 15.58 1.68
CA GLY A 104 18.62 15.63 0.25
C GLY A 104 19.94 14.95 -0.15
N ARG A 105 21.01 15.14 0.63
CA ARG A 105 22.28 14.41 0.43
C ARG A 105 22.10 12.91 0.64
N LEU A 106 21.41 12.52 1.72
CA LEU A 106 21.12 11.12 2.01
C LEU A 106 20.29 10.48 0.87
N GLN A 107 19.24 11.17 0.41
CA GLN A 107 18.40 10.74 -0.71
C GLN A 107 19.22 10.50 -1.99
N GLY A 108 20.13 11.42 -2.32
CA GLY A 108 21.00 11.27 -3.49
C GLY A 108 21.88 10.02 -3.43
N LEU A 109 22.34 9.63 -2.24
CA LEU A 109 23.13 8.42 -2.03
C LEU A 109 22.29 7.15 -2.04
N LEU A 110 21.11 7.18 -1.42
CA LEU A 110 20.17 6.06 -1.38
C LEU A 110 19.65 5.69 -2.77
N PHE A 111 19.29 6.70 -3.57
CA PHE A 111 18.65 6.54 -4.87
C PHE A 111 19.58 6.89 -6.04
N SER A 112 20.90 6.80 -5.84
CA SER A 112 21.89 7.17 -6.86
C SER A 112 21.67 6.45 -8.19
N THR A 113 21.24 5.19 -8.15
CA THR A 113 20.92 4.36 -9.33
C THR A 113 19.60 4.73 -10.01
N CYS A 114 18.73 5.45 -9.31
CA CYS A 114 17.42 5.90 -9.78
C CYS A 114 17.43 7.37 -10.24
N THR A 115 18.53 8.09 -9.98
CA THR A 115 18.73 9.50 -10.34
C THR A 115 19.74 9.63 -11.49
N GLY A 116 19.63 10.68 -12.31
CA GLY A 116 20.60 10.95 -13.39
C GLY A 116 20.44 10.11 -14.66
N LEU A 117 19.34 9.36 -14.81
CA LEU A 117 19.03 8.61 -16.03
C LEU A 117 18.83 9.55 -17.23
N LYS A 118 19.38 9.21 -18.40
CA LYS A 118 19.25 10.04 -19.62
C LYS A 118 17.80 10.12 -20.10
N GLU A 119 17.06 9.03 -19.95
CA GLU A 119 15.66 8.94 -20.38
C GLU A 119 14.72 9.52 -19.32
N GLN A 120 14.02 10.60 -19.67
CA GLN A 120 13.08 11.29 -18.78
C GLN A 120 11.95 10.37 -18.27
N ARG A 121 11.48 9.43 -19.09
CA ARG A 121 10.41 8.48 -18.71
C ARG A 121 10.79 7.50 -17.60
N LEU A 122 12.09 7.31 -17.35
CA LEU A 122 12.61 6.41 -16.32
C LEU A 122 12.98 7.18 -15.05
N LYS A 123 12.90 8.52 -15.07
CA LYS A 123 13.20 9.33 -13.90
C LYS A 123 12.02 9.31 -12.94
N PHE A 124 12.33 8.99 -11.69
CA PHE A 124 11.40 9.22 -10.59
C PHE A 124 11.27 10.71 -10.33
N SER A 125 10.06 11.15 -9.94
CA SER A 125 9.87 12.54 -9.53
C SER A 125 10.62 12.81 -8.23
N THR A 126 11.16 14.02 -8.08
CA THR A 126 11.82 14.45 -6.84
C THR A 126 10.89 14.35 -5.64
N LYS A 127 9.61 14.64 -5.83
CA LYS A 127 8.57 14.51 -4.80
C LYS A 127 8.42 13.07 -4.30
N LEU A 128 8.42 12.09 -5.21
CA LEU A 128 8.34 10.69 -4.82
C LEU A 128 9.57 10.26 -4.01
N LEU A 129 10.77 10.63 -4.46
CA LEU A 129 12.00 10.31 -3.72
C LEU A 129 12.01 10.97 -2.34
N SER A 130 11.47 12.19 -2.23
CA SER A 130 11.32 12.91 -0.96
C SER A 130 10.44 12.12 0.01
N VAL A 131 9.25 11.72 -0.44
CA VAL A 131 8.33 10.91 0.38
C VAL A 131 8.96 9.56 0.75
N LEU A 132 9.58 8.85 -0.19
CA LEU A 132 10.23 7.57 0.12
C LEU A 132 11.36 7.72 1.14
N THR A 133 12.16 8.78 1.03
CA THR A 133 13.21 9.12 2.00
C THR A 133 12.60 9.37 3.38
N ALA A 134 11.53 10.16 3.46
CA ALA A 134 10.87 10.45 4.73
C ALA A 134 10.34 9.17 5.40
N TYR A 135 9.69 8.28 4.65
CA TYR A 135 9.19 7.02 5.21
C TYR A 135 10.33 6.08 5.62
N LEU A 136 11.41 6.02 4.86
CA LEU A 136 12.58 5.23 5.24
C LEU A 136 13.18 5.76 6.55
N VAL A 137 13.43 7.07 6.67
CA VAL A 137 13.95 7.69 7.90
C VAL A 137 13.01 7.46 9.08
N ARG A 138 11.70 7.64 8.87
CA ARG A 138 10.67 7.43 9.88
C ARG A 138 10.70 6.02 10.46
N TYR A 139 10.79 4.99 9.62
CA TYR A 139 10.70 3.59 10.04
C TYR A 139 12.05 2.90 10.23
N TYR A 140 13.16 3.52 9.85
CA TYR A 140 14.50 2.91 9.94
C TYR A 140 14.87 2.43 11.35
N PRO A 141 14.59 3.14 12.46
CA PRO A 141 14.90 2.64 13.79
C PRO A 141 14.22 1.30 14.09
N GLN A 142 12.96 1.15 13.66
CA GLN A 142 12.19 -0.10 13.83
C GLN A 142 12.73 -1.21 12.92
N LEU A 143 13.06 -0.87 11.67
CA LEU A 143 13.67 -1.79 10.71
C LEU A 143 15.00 -2.33 11.23
N LYS A 144 15.85 -1.46 11.77
CA LYS A 144 17.14 -1.83 12.35
C LYS A 144 16.99 -2.72 13.59
N ALA A 145 16.03 -2.41 14.45
CA ALA A 145 15.75 -3.23 15.63
C ALA A 145 15.22 -4.62 15.26
N LEU A 146 14.40 -4.72 14.20
CA LEU A 146 13.79 -5.97 13.76
C LEU A 146 14.78 -6.87 13.01
N ALA A 147 15.60 -6.29 12.12
CA ALA A 147 16.49 -7.04 11.24
C ALA A 147 17.80 -6.26 11.00
N PRO A 148 18.73 -6.25 11.99
CA PRO A 148 19.96 -5.46 11.90
C PRO A 148 20.86 -5.89 10.74
N ASP A 149 20.85 -7.18 10.40
CA ASP A 149 21.69 -7.75 9.32
C ASP A 149 21.04 -7.68 7.93
N ALA A 150 19.87 -7.01 7.81
CA ALA A 150 19.20 -6.91 6.52
C ALA A 150 20.02 -6.02 5.57
N PRO A 151 20.12 -6.37 4.26
CA PRO A 151 20.89 -5.59 3.29
C PRO A 151 20.48 -4.12 3.20
N VAL A 152 19.20 -3.83 3.47
CA VAL A 152 18.68 -2.46 3.53
C VAL A 152 19.28 -1.65 4.68
N VAL A 153 19.53 -2.26 5.83
CA VAL A 153 20.15 -1.59 6.99
C VAL A 153 21.60 -1.25 6.66
N THR A 154 22.36 -2.21 6.13
CA THR A 154 23.74 -1.99 5.67
C THR A 154 23.81 -0.84 4.68
N ARG A 155 22.92 -0.82 3.68
CA ARG A 155 22.91 0.25 2.67
C ARG A 155 22.62 1.62 3.27
N VAL A 156 21.68 1.71 4.20
CA VAL A 156 21.35 2.98 4.86
C VAL A 156 22.53 3.47 5.70
N GLU A 157 23.19 2.59 6.45
CA GLU A 157 24.35 2.95 7.28
C GLU A 157 25.54 3.45 6.45
N GLU A 158 25.84 2.79 5.32
CA GLU A 158 26.85 3.27 4.38
C GLU A 158 26.52 4.69 3.86
N CYS A 159 25.26 4.93 3.51
CA CYS A 159 24.82 6.23 3.00
C CYS A 159 24.85 7.30 4.10
N MET A 160 24.51 6.95 5.34
CA MET A 160 24.62 7.84 6.50
C MET A 160 26.07 8.23 6.76
N TYR A 161 26.99 7.25 6.71
CA TYR A 161 28.42 7.49 6.87
C TYR A 161 28.95 8.48 5.83
N VAL A 162 28.62 8.28 4.55
CA VAL A 162 29.04 9.18 3.47
C VAL A 162 28.37 10.56 3.56
N ALA A 163 27.14 10.64 4.07
CA ALA A 163 26.40 11.89 4.22
C ALA A 163 26.78 12.70 5.47
N ASP A 164 27.64 12.16 6.34
CA ASP A 164 27.95 12.69 7.67
C ASP A 164 26.68 12.90 8.52
N ILE A 165 25.88 11.84 8.61
CA ILE A 165 24.64 11.78 9.38
C ILE A 165 24.82 10.78 10.51
N SER A 166 24.69 11.25 11.75
CA SER A 166 24.78 10.38 12.92
C SER A 166 23.49 9.57 13.11
N THR A 167 23.58 8.47 13.86
CA THR A 167 22.39 7.72 14.29
C THR A 167 21.45 8.57 15.15
N ALA A 168 22.00 9.50 15.94
CA ALA A 168 21.21 10.42 16.75
C ALA A 168 20.39 11.39 15.89
N ASP A 169 20.97 11.93 14.81
CA ASP A 169 20.26 12.80 13.86
C ASP A 169 19.07 12.06 13.24
N LEU A 170 19.30 10.83 12.76
CA LEU A 170 18.26 10.05 12.10
C LEU A 170 17.15 9.67 13.10
N LEU A 171 17.49 9.30 14.33
CA LEU A 171 16.50 9.04 15.39
C LEU A 171 15.67 10.29 15.70
N ALA A 172 16.29 11.47 15.81
CA ALA A 172 15.58 12.71 16.02
C ALA A 172 14.59 13.01 14.88
N TRP A 173 15.02 12.85 13.62
CA TRP A 173 14.14 13.03 12.47
C TRP A 173 13.03 11.98 12.41
N SER A 174 13.30 10.74 12.78
CA SER A 174 12.28 9.69 12.88
C SER A 174 11.18 10.05 13.89
N MET A 175 11.55 10.63 15.04
CA MET A 175 10.57 11.10 16.05
C MET A 175 9.70 12.21 15.48
N VAL A 176 10.30 13.26 14.92
CA VAL A 176 9.56 14.38 14.30
C VAL A 176 8.61 13.90 13.20
N MET A 177 9.07 12.97 12.36
CA MET A 177 8.26 12.40 11.28
C MET A 177 7.14 11.49 11.79
N ASN A 178 7.33 10.82 12.94
CA ASN A 178 6.28 10.05 13.59
C ASN A 178 5.21 10.95 14.20
N ASP A 179 5.60 12.04 14.85
CA ASP A 179 4.68 13.03 15.42
C ASP A 179 3.84 13.68 14.32
N ALA A 180 4.47 14.06 13.20
CA ALA A 180 3.78 14.63 12.05
C ALA A 180 2.77 13.66 11.40
N ALA A 181 2.93 12.36 11.63
CA ALA A 181 2.08 11.31 11.09
C ALA A 181 1.13 10.69 12.10
N ALA A 182 1.10 11.19 13.34
CA ALA A 182 0.21 10.71 14.37
C ALA A 182 -1.24 10.94 13.91
N VAL A 183 -1.96 9.83 13.73
CA VAL A 183 -3.41 9.84 13.56
C VAL A 183 -4.01 9.90 14.98
N PRO A 184 -5.11 10.62 15.23
CA PRO A 184 -5.77 10.63 16.54
C PRO A 184 -5.99 9.20 17.08
N ALA A 185 -5.73 8.98 18.37
CA ALA A 185 -5.72 7.64 18.98
C ALA A 185 -7.03 6.84 18.76
N GLU A 186 -8.16 7.55 18.67
CA GLU A 186 -9.49 6.98 18.44
C GLU A 186 -9.58 6.22 17.09
N ASP A 187 -8.96 6.75 16.03
CA ASP A 187 -8.95 6.13 14.71
C ASP A 187 -8.05 4.87 14.66
N GLN A 188 -7.01 4.78 15.50
CA GLN A 188 -6.12 3.63 15.51
C GLN A 188 -6.73 2.43 16.24
N GLU A 189 -7.46 2.67 17.32
CA GLU A 189 -8.14 1.62 18.09
C GLU A 189 -9.38 1.07 17.36
N GLU A 190 -10.13 1.92 16.66
CA GLU A 190 -11.16 1.49 15.72
C GLU A 190 -10.58 0.62 14.60
N ARG A 191 -9.41 0.97 14.05
CA ARG A 191 -8.74 0.19 12.99
C ARG A 191 -8.28 -1.18 13.47
N ILE A 192 -7.65 -1.26 14.64
CA ILE A 192 -7.24 -2.53 15.24
C ILE A 192 -8.47 -3.39 15.54
N THR A 193 -9.56 -2.78 16.02
CA THR A 193 -10.82 -3.46 16.30
C THR A 193 -11.50 -3.96 15.03
N ALA A 194 -11.55 -3.15 13.97
CA ALA A 194 -12.09 -3.53 12.66
C ALA A 194 -11.29 -4.69 12.05
N TYR A 195 -9.95 -4.63 12.11
CA TYR A 195 -9.08 -5.70 11.63
C TYR A 195 -9.27 -7.01 12.43
N LYS A 196 -9.36 -6.93 13.75
CA LYS A 196 -9.67 -8.08 14.61
C LYS A 196 -11.06 -8.67 14.35
N ARG A 197 -12.08 -7.83 14.07
CA ARG A 197 -13.42 -8.30 13.66
C ARG A 197 -13.36 -9.03 12.32
N LEU A 198 -12.60 -8.53 11.35
CA LEU A 198 -12.40 -9.21 10.05
C LEU A 198 -11.71 -10.57 10.19
N LEU A 199 -10.76 -10.70 11.13
CA LEU A 199 -10.12 -11.99 11.44
C LEU A 199 -11.05 -12.95 12.21
N ALA A 200 -11.97 -12.41 13.03
CA ALA A 200 -12.91 -13.19 13.83
C ALA A 200 -14.11 -13.71 13.04
N ILE A 201 -14.47 -13.07 11.92
CA ILE A 201 -15.42 -13.61 10.94
C ILE A 201 -14.68 -14.70 10.16
N GLY A 202 -14.50 -15.86 10.79
CA GLY A 202 -14.04 -17.07 10.11
C GLY A 202 -14.89 -17.31 8.87
N ARG A 203 -14.23 -17.45 7.71
CA ARG A 203 -14.87 -17.81 6.45
C ARG A 203 -15.58 -19.16 6.60
N GLN A 204 -16.87 -19.12 6.87
CA GLN A 204 -17.77 -20.20 6.50
C GLN A 204 -19.08 -19.54 6.08
N ASP A 205 -19.24 -19.33 4.78
CA ASP A 205 -20.56 -19.43 4.16
C ASP A 205 -20.39 -19.71 2.66
N PRO A 206 -21.16 -20.67 2.11
CA PRO A 206 -21.10 -21.05 0.71
C PRO A 206 -21.53 -19.87 -0.17
N ALA A 207 -21.12 -19.91 -1.44
CA ALA A 207 -21.46 -18.88 -2.42
C ALA A 207 -22.97 -18.56 -2.38
N PRO A 208 -23.37 -17.28 -2.45
CA PRO A 208 -24.79 -16.94 -2.54
C PRO A 208 -25.38 -17.58 -3.80
N THR A 209 -26.50 -18.26 -3.60
CA THR A 209 -27.27 -19.05 -4.57
C THR A 209 -27.55 -18.29 -5.86
N ASP A 210 -27.57 -16.95 -5.80
CA ASP A 210 -27.77 -16.04 -6.93
C ASP A 210 -26.71 -16.14 -8.04
N THR A 211 -25.56 -16.75 -7.76
CA THR A 211 -24.52 -16.96 -8.79
C THR A 211 -24.82 -18.16 -9.69
N GLN A 212 -25.66 -19.11 -9.26
CA GLN A 212 -26.07 -20.26 -10.07
C GLN A 212 -27.27 -19.94 -10.98
N ASP A 213 -28.16 -19.04 -10.56
CA ASP A 213 -29.34 -18.65 -11.34
C ASP A 213 -28.98 -17.81 -12.58
N ILE A 214 -27.89 -17.03 -12.52
CA ILE A 214 -27.42 -16.22 -13.67
C ILE A 214 -26.83 -17.11 -14.78
N LEU A 215 -26.32 -18.30 -14.45
CA LEU A 215 -25.78 -19.25 -15.44
C LEU A 215 -26.86 -20.11 -16.10
N ALA A 216 -28.06 -20.21 -15.51
CA ALA A 216 -29.18 -20.94 -16.11
C ALA A 216 -29.94 -20.11 -17.18
N PHE A 217 -29.87 -18.78 -17.13
CA PHE A 217 -30.59 -17.90 -18.07
C PHE A 217 -29.88 -17.66 -19.41
N ALA A 218 -28.61 -18.09 -19.54
CA ALA A 218 -27.80 -17.90 -20.75
C ALA A 218 -27.68 -19.17 -21.62
N GLY A 219 -28.63 -20.10 -21.48
CA GLY A 219 -28.67 -21.35 -22.23
C GLY A 219 -29.98 -21.55 -22.99
N HIS A 220 -30.35 -20.61 -23.87
CA HIS A 220 -31.19 -20.83 -25.07
C HIS A 220 -31.40 -19.51 -25.79
N VAL A 221 -30.57 -19.25 -26.83
CA VAL A 221 -30.93 -19.03 -28.26
C VAL A 221 -29.62 -19.10 -29.04
#